data_AF-A0A934NL08-F1
#
_entry.id   AF-A0A934NL08-F1
#
_cell.length_a   1.000
_cell.length_b   1.000
_cell.length_c   1.000
_cell.angle_alpha   90.00
_cell.angle_beta   90.00
_cell.angle_gamma   90.00
#
_symmetry.space_group_name_H-M   'P 1'
#
loop_
_entity.id
_entity.type
_entity.pdbx_description
1 polymer ?
#
loop_
_entity_poly.entity_id
_entity_poly.type
_entity_poly.pdbx_seq_one_letter_code
_entity_poly.pdbx_strand_id
1 'polypeptide(L)' 'SALVGGGSLPRPGEISLAHNGVLFLDELPEFQRQVLDALRQPMESGEITISRARAKVRYPARAQLIAAMNP' A
#
# COMPACT_ATOMS: atom_id res chain seq x y z
N SER A 1 -6.53 5.01 1.17
CA SER A 1 -6.56 4.57 -0.22
C SER A 1 -6.64 3.05 -0.25
N ALA A 2 -7.13 2.45 -1.33
CA ALA A 2 -7.12 1.00 -1.51
C ALA A 2 -5.69 0.43 -1.45
N LEU A 3 -4.69 1.20 -1.89
CA LEU A 3 -3.27 0.83 -1.90
C LEU A 3 -2.71 0.32 -0.56
N VAL A 4 -2.99 1.02 0.54
CA VAL A 4 -2.49 0.67 1.88
C VAL A 4 -3.54 -0.03 2.76
N GLY A 5 -4.77 -0.13 2.28
CA GLY A 5 -5.86 -0.77 3.01
C GLY A 5 -6.55 0.16 4.01
N GLY A 6 -7.51 -0.38 4.75
CA GLY A 6 -8.31 0.40 5.67
C GLY A 6 -9.64 -0.25 6.04
N GLY A 7 -10.69 0.58 6.16
CA GLY A 7 -12.00 0.17 6.68
C GLY A 7 -12.14 0.33 8.20
N SER A 8 -13.38 0.22 8.70
CA SER A 8 -13.70 0.21 10.13
C SER A 8 -13.19 -1.06 10.82
N LEU A 9 -13.34 -2.20 10.12
CA LEU A 9 -12.56 -3.40 10.35
C LEU A 9 -11.29 -3.30 9.49
N PRO A 10 -10.09 -3.36 10.07
CA PRO A 10 -8.84 -3.34 9.29
C PRO A 10 -8.84 -4.45 8.23
N ARG A 11 -8.61 -4.07 6.98
CA ARG A 11 -8.43 -4.98 5.84
C ARG A 11 -7.14 -4.64 5.08
N PRO A 12 -6.48 -5.65 4.48
CA PRO A 12 -5.26 -5.42 3.71
C PRO A 12 -5.52 -4.51 2.51
N GLY A 13 -4.50 -3.76 2.11
CA GLY A 13 -4.49 -2.99 0.87
C GLY A 13 -3.81 -3.73 -0.27
N GLU A 14 -3.79 -3.10 -1.45
CA GLU A 14 -3.15 -3.67 -2.65
C GLU A 14 -1.68 -4.03 -2.43
N ILE A 15 -0.90 -3.22 -1.69
CA ILE A 15 0.51 -3.56 -1.39
C ILE A 15 0.65 -4.84 -0.54
N SER A 16 -0.31 -5.10 0.34
CA SER A 16 -0.33 -6.32 1.14
C SER A 16 -0.82 -7.52 0.36
N LEU A 17 -1.76 -7.32 -0.55
CA LEU A 17 -2.22 -8.35 -1.48
C LEU A 17 -1.12 -8.73 -2.48
N ALA A 18 -0.26 -7.79 -2.84
CA ALA A 18 0.91 -8.00 -3.70
C ALA A 18 2.14 -8.55 -2.95
N HIS A 19 2.02 -9.01 -1.71
CA HIS A 19 3.16 -9.53 -0.96
C HIS A 19 3.86 -10.70 -1.68
N ASN A 20 5.18 -10.60 -1.81
CA ASN A 20 6.09 -11.42 -2.61
C ASN A 20 5.75 -11.45 -4.11
N GLY A 21 5.01 -10.45 -4.58
CA GLY A 21 4.69 -10.21 -5.98
C GLY A 21 5.02 -8.80 -6.40
N VAL A 22 4.25 -8.31 -7.38
CA VAL A 22 4.43 -6.98 -7.98
C VAL A 22 3.22 -6.11 -7.66
N LEU A 23 3.46 -4.90 -7.16
CA LEU A 23 2.50 -3.82 -7.14
C LEU A 23 2.78 -2.94 -8.37
N PHE A 24 1.87 -2.97 -9.35
CA PHE A 24 1.99 -2.15 -10.55
C PHE A 24 1.11 -0.90 -10.44
N LEU A 25 1.71 0.27 -10.63
CA LEU A 25 1.02 1.56 -10.71
C LEU A 25 1.08 2.08 -12.14
N ASP A 26 -0.03 2.00 -12.85
CA ASP A 26 -0.17 2.66 -14.15
C ASP A 26 -0.50 4.13 -13.95
N GLU A 27 -0.03 5.02 -14.83
CA GLU A 27 -0.29 6.46 -14.75
C GLU A 27 0.14 7.09 -13.40
N LEU A 28 1.40 6.86 -12.99
CA LEU A 28 1.96 7.36 -11.73
C LEU A 28 1.68 8.86 -11.43
N PRO A 29 1.73 9.79 -12.42
CA PRO A 29 1.43 11.20 -12.19
C PRO A 29 0.00 11.49 -11.69
N GLU A 30 -0.96 10.61 -11.96
CA GLU A 30 -2.36 10.77 -11.54
C GLU A 30 -2.57 10.45 -10.05
N PHE A 31 -1.60 9.78 -9.41
CA PHE A 31 -1.69 9.50 -7.98
C PHE A 31 -1.39 10.74 -7.16
N GLN A 32 -2.32 11.06 -6.24
CA GLN A 32 -2.08 12.08 -5.23
C GLN A 32 -0.81 11.75 -4.43
N ARG A 33 0.06 12.75 -4.25
CA ARG A 33 1.33 12.59 -3.52
C ARG A 33 1.18 11.90 -2.16
N GLN A 34 0.14 12.25 -1.39
CA GLN A 34 -0.13 11.65 -0.08
C GLN A 34 -0.35 10.13 -0.15
N VAL A 35 -0.92 9.63 -1.26
CA VAL A 35 -1.14 8.21 -1.49
C VAL A 35 0.18 7.49 -1.76
N LEU A 36 1.07 8.11 -2.54
CA LEU A 36 2.42 7.58 -2.79
C LEU A 36 3.30 7.62 -1.53
N ASP A 37 3.22 8.71 -0.75
CA ASP A 37 3.93 8.85 0.52
C ASP A 37 3.55 7.74 1.51
N ALA A 38 2.29 7.29 1.48
CA ALA A 38 1.81 6.20 2.33
C ALA A 38 2.43 4.82 1.98
N LEU A 39 3.00 4.63 0.78
CA LEU A 39 3.69 3.41 0.39
C LEU A 39 5.13 3.33 0.92
N ARG A 40 5.75 4.46 1.29
CA ARG A 40 7.15 4.51 1.72
C ARG A 40 7.44 3.59 2.91
N GLN A 41 6.68 3.75 3.99
CA GLN A 41 6.89 2.97 5.21
C GLN A 41 6.66 1.46 5.01
N PRO A 42 5.62 1.01 4.29
CA PRO A 42 5.46 -0.39 3.89
C PRO A 42 6.60 -0.94 3.03
N MET A 43 7.13 -0.15 2.08
CA MET A 43 8.25 -0.58 1.23
C MET A 43 9.56 -0.71 2.02
N GLU A 44 9.80 0.17 2.99
CA GLU A 44 10.98 0.15 3.85
C GLU A 44 10.92 -1.01 4.87
N SER A 45 9.77 -1.19 5.53
CA SER A 45 9.62 -2.17 6.62
C SER A 45 9.15 -3.55 6.16
N GLY A 46 8.60 -3.65 4.95
CA GLY A 46 8.01 -4.87 4.41
C GLY A 46 6.67 -5.27 5.04
N GLU A 47 6.08 -4.41 5.87
CA GLU A 47 4.82 -4.65 6.57
C GLU A 47 4.04 -3.34 6.74
N ILE A 48 2.72 -3.43 6.90
CA ILE A 48 1.88 -2.29 7.24
C ILE A 48 1.06 -2.57 8.48
N THR A 49 0.91 -1.56 9.34
CA THR A 49 0.05 -1.62 10.52
C THR A 49 -1.16 -0.72 10.32
N ILE A 50 -2.35 -1.32 10.34
CA ILE A 50 -3.62 -0.59 10.25
C ILE A 50 -4.25 -0.55 11.65
N SER A 51 -4.27 0.65 12.23
CA SER A 51 -4.89 0.91 13.54
C SER A 51 -6.26 1.55 13.37
N ARG A 52 -7.28 0.99 14.00
CA ARG A 52 -8.66 1.49 14.07
C ARG A 52 -9.15 1.40 15.50
N ALA A 53 -10.23 2.13 15.80
CA ALA A 53 -10.80 2.19 17.15
C ALA A 53 -11.05 0.81 17.78
N ARG A 54 -11.39 -0.20 16.98
CA ARG A 54 -11.72 -1.55 17.45
C ARG A 54 -10.58 -2.57 17.34
N ALA A 55 -9.53 -2.29 16.56
CA ALA A 55 -8.47 -3.26 16.30
C ALA A 55 -7.21 -2.63 15.72
N LYS A 56 -6.07 -3.27 15.98
CA LYS A 56 -4.79 -2.99 15.34
C LYS A 56 -4.29 -4.28 14.70
N VAL A 57 -4.13 -4.28 13.39
CA VAL A 57 -3.73 -5.46 12.61
C VAL A 57 -2.52 -5.12 11.77
N ARG A 58 -1.63 -6.11 11.61
CA ARG A 58 -0.43 -6.01 10.80
C ARG A 58 -0.56 -6.93 9.60
N TYR A 59 -0.21 -6.44 8.42
CA TYR A 59 -0.20 -7.20 7.18
C TYR A 59 1.21 -7.20 6.57
N PRO A 60 1.64 -8.32 5.95
CA PRO A 60 2.86 -8.31 5.16
C PRO A 60 2.69 -7.41 3.93
N ALA A 61 3.79 -6.83 3.44
CA ALA A 61 3.77 -5.84 2.35
C ALA A 61 5.09 -5.78 1.55
N ARG A 62 5.93 -6.83 1.63
CA ARG A 62 7.13 -6.91 0.77
C ARG A 62 6.70 -7.16 -0.67
N ALA A 63 6.68 -6.12 -1.50
CA ALA A 63 6.33 -6.22 -2.91
C ALA A 63 7.35 -5.45 -3.75
N GLN A 64 7.56 -5.88 -4.99
CA GLN A 64 8.28 -5.07 -5.97
C GLN A 64 7.33 -4.01 -6.52
N LEU A 65 7.68 -2.73 -6.38
CA LEU A 65 6.93 -1.64 -6.98
C LEU A 65 7.42 -1.41 -8.41
N ILE A 66 6.50 -1.46 -9.37
CA ILE A 66 6.73 -1.08 -10.76
C ILE A 66 5.74 0.03 -11.10
N ALA A 67 6.20 1.12 -11.71
CA ALA A 67 5.33 2.22 -12.08
C ALA A 67 5.59 2.67 -13.53
N ALA A 68 4.52 3.00 -14.24
CA ALA A 68 4.58 3.62 -15.55
C ALA A 68 4.18 5.10 -15.46
N MET A 69 4.77 5.92 -16.33
CA MET A 69 4.36 7.31 -16.53
C MET A 69 4.40 7.60 -18.03
N ASN A 70 3.29 8.12 -18.57
CA ASN A 70 3.26 8.60 -19.95
C ASN A 70 3.81 10.04 -19.97
N PRO A 71 4.63 10.43 -20.97
CA PRO A 71 5.23 11.76 -21.07
C PRO A 71 4.22 12.89 -21.28
#